data_AF-V6TUS8-F1
#
_entry.id   AF-V6TUS8-F1
#
_cell.length_a   1.000
_cell.length_b   1.000
_cell.length_c   1.000
_cell.angle_alpha   90.00
_cell.angle_beta   90.00
_cell.angle_gamma   90.00
#
_symmetry.space_group_name_H-M   'P 1'
#
loop_
_entity.id
_entity.type
_entity.pdbx_description
1 polymer ?
#
loop_
_entity_poly.entity_id
_entity_poly.type
_entity_poly.pdbx_seq_one_letter_code
_entity_poly.pdbx_strand_id
1 'polypeptide(L)'
;MDFEARNKMSLSAVEKHNATLSTIQERLKNVFPDAKLIKVIDNTPPQSIGKGAHVTLQINCSDFKGLTLIRRHRLVSAVVDDLVESNRIHAISYLLSDK
;
A
#
# COMPACT_ATOMS: atom_id res chain seq x y z
N MET A 1 0.60 -28.35 -21.92
CA MET A 1 0.25 -27.27 -20.98
C MET A 1 1.37 -26.25 -21.04
N ASP A 2 1.11 -25.17 -21.78
CA ASP A 2 2.12 -24.24 -22.31
C ASP A 2 2.87 -23.44 -21.25
N PHE A 3 4.20 -23.57 -21.28
CA PHE A 3 5.15 -22.82 -20.46
C PHE A 3 5.05 -21.30 -20.70
N GLU A 4 4.74 -20.88 -21.93
CA GLU A 4 4.60 -19.47 -22.32
C GLU A 4 3.39 -18.78 -21.67
N ALA A 5 2.25 -19.47 -21.54
CA ALA A 5 1.06 -18.91 -20.92
C ALA A 5 1.28 -18.64 -19.42
N ARG A 6 2.00 -19.53 -18.73
CA ARG A 6 2.36 -19.38 -17.31
C ARG A 6 3.33 -18.21 -17.08
N ASN A 7 4.29 -18.03 -17.99
CA ASN A 7 5.27 -16.95 -17.88
C ASN A 7 4.62 -15.57 -18.13
N LYS A 8 3.70 -15.47 -19.10
CA LYS A 8 2.96 -14.24 -19.38
C LYS A 8 1.98 -13.85 -18.25
N MET A 9 1.36 -14.84 -17.60
CA MET A 9 0.52 -14.61 -16.42
C MET A 9 1.32 -14.11 -15.19
N SER A 10 2.54 -14.62 -14.96
CA SER A 10 3.34 -14.20 -13.82
C SER A 10 3.87 -12.77 -13.99
N LEU A 11 4.29 -12.39 -15.20
CA LEU A 11 4.70 -11.02 -15.54
C LEU A 11 3.55 -10.02 -15.32
N SER A 12 2.34 -10.36 -15.77
CA SER A 12 1.15 -9.51 -15.56
C SER A 12 0.78 -9.35 -14.08
N ALA A 13 0.99 -10.39 -13.26
CA ALA A 13 0.75 -10.32 -11.83
C ALA A 13 1.74 -9.38 -11.12
N VAL A 14 3.03 -9.46 -11.47
CA VAL A 14 4.08 -8.57 -10.95
C VAL A 14 3.82 -7.12 -11.37
N GLU A 15 3.44 -6.89 -12.63
CA GLU A 15 3.12 -5.55 -13.14
C GLU A 15 1.93 -4.93 -12.38
N LYS A 16 0.84 -5.68 -12.20
CA LYS A 16 -0.34 -5.22 -11.44
C LYS A 16 0.00 -4.96 -9.97
N HIS A 17 0.85 -5.80 -9.39
CA HIS A 17 1.33 -5.63 -8.02
C HIS A 17 2.11 -4.32 -7.88
N ASN A 18 3.11 -4.10 -8.73
CA ASN A 18 3.91 -2.88 -8.74
C ASN A 18 3.07 -1.64 -9.01
N ALA A 19 2.10 -1.73 -9.94
CA ALA A 19 1.15 -0.65 -10.20
C ALA A 19 0.32 -0.31 -8.95
N THR A 20 -0.09 -1.32 -8.17
CA THR A 20 -0.80 -1.10 -6.90
C THR A 20 0.07 -0.35 -5.90
N LEU A 21 1.34 -0.74 -5.72
CA LEU A 21 2.26 -0.04 -4.83
C LEU A 21 2.48 1.42 -5.24
N SER A 22 2.65 1.68 -6.54
CA SER A 22 2.77 3.03 -7.08
C SER A 22 1.52 3.87 -6.86
N THR A 23 0.33 3.31 -7.08
CA THR A 23 -0.94 3.98 -6.79
C THR A 23 -1.06 4.37 -5.31
N ILE A 24 -0.71 3.46 -4.39
CA ILE A 24 -0.73 3.78 -2.95
C ILE A 24 0.22 4.94 -2.65
N GLN A 25 1.45 4.88 -3.16
CA GLN A 25 2.48 5.89 -2.92
C GLN A 25 2.06 7.27 -3.44
N GLU A 26 1.45 7.34 -4.63
CA GLU A 26 0.94 8.56 -5.22
C GLU A 26 -0.22 9.15 -4.41
N ARG A 27 -1.21 8.33 -4.05
CA ARG A 27 -2.37 8.79 -3.28
C ARG A 27 -1.97 9.30 -1.90
N LEU A 28 -1.06 8.61 -1.20
CA LEU A 28 -0.55 9.08 0.09
C LEU A 28 0.17 10.42 -0.03
N LYS A 29 0.98 10.63 -1.09
CA LYS A 29 1.64 11.92 -1.35
C LYS A 29 0.63 13.04 -1.62
N ASN A 30 -0.45 12.74 -2.34
CA ASN A 30 -1.47 13.73 -2.64
C ASN A 30 -2.30 14.11 -1.40
N VAL A 31 -2.56 13.16 -0.49
CA VAL A 31 -3.34 13.40 0.73
C VAL A 31 -2.50 14.02 1.85
N PHE A 32 -1.22 13.69 1.93
CA PHE A 32 -0.29 14.20 2.94
C PHE A 32 0.90 14.94 2.30
N PRO A 33 0.66 16.08 1.60
CA PRO A 33 1.70 16.79 0.86
C PRO A 33 2.84 17.30 1.77
N ASP A 34 2.54 17.60 3.03
CA ASP A 34 3.50 18.13 4.01
C ASP A 34 4.14 17.02 4.88
N ALA A 35 3.94 15.75 4.54
CA ALA A 35 4.57 14.65 5.25
C ALA A 35 6.10 14.67 5.05
N LYS A 36 6.85 14.64 6.16
CA LYS A 36 8.32 14.52 6.16
C LYS A 36 8.78 13.18 5.58
N LEU A 37 7.96 12.13 5.71
CA LEU A 37 8.24 10.80 5.21
C LEU A 37 6.96 10.13 4.77
N ILE A 38 6.95 9.58 3.56
CA ILE A 38 5.94 8.64 3.07
C ILE A 38 6.68 7.48 2.41
N LYS A 39 6.57 6.29 2.98
CA LYS A 39 7.16 5.07 2.43
C LYS A 39 6.13 3.95 2.40
N VAL A 40 5.92 3.38 1.22
CA VAL A 40 5.22 2.12 1.03
C VAL A 40 6.25 1.00 1.02
N ILE A 41 6.24 0.16 2.05
CA ILE A 41 7.12 -1.00 2.16
C ILE A 41 6.32 -2.23 1.72
N ASP A 42 6.79 -2.91 0.68
CA ASP A 42 6.22 -4.17 0.23
C ASP A 42 6.77 -5.32 1.08
N ASN A 43 5.86 -6.01 1.78
CA ASN A 43 6.16 -7.22 2.56
C ASN A 43 5.51 -8.46 1.94
N THR A 44 5.07 -8.37 0.67
CA THR A 44 4.39 -9.46 -0.03
C THR A 44 5.37 -10.60 -0.25
N PRO A 45 5.09 -11.81 0.25
CA PRO A 45 5.92 -12.96 -0.05
C PRO A 45 5.94 -13.23 -1.57
N PRO A 46 7.08 -13.60 -2.18
CA PRO A 46 7.15 -13.82 -3.64
C PRO A 46 6.09 -14.80 -4.16
N GLN A 47 5.75 -15.84 -3.38
CA GLN A 47 4.72 -16.83 -3.70
C GLN A 47 3.28 -16.31 -3.61
N SER A 48 3.08 -15.12 -3.06
CA SER A 48 1.78 -14.46 -2.88
C SER A 48 1.55 -13.32 -3.87
N ILE A 49 2.53 -13.00 -4.73
CA ILE A 49 2.36 -12.02 -5.81
C ILE A 49 1.17 -12.43 -6.68
N GLY A 50 0.22 -11.50 -6.87
CA GLY A 50 -1.04 -11.75 -7.59
C GLY A 50 -2.23 -12.17 -6.71
N LYS A 51 -2.04 -12.37 -5.40
CA LYS A 51 -3.11 -12.67 -4.43
C LYS A 51 -3.47 -11.49 -3.52
N GLY A 52 -3.01 -10.29 -3.87
CA GLY A 52 -3.13 -9.09 -3.06
C GLY A 52 -1.85 -8.77 -2.31
N ALA A 53 -1.53 -7.49 -2.20
CA ALA A 53 -0.29 -7.01 -1.58
C ALA A 53 -0.37 -7.05 -0.04
N HIS A 54 0.76 -7.34 0.60
CA HIS A 54 0.98 -7.10 2.02
C HIS A 54 1.87 -5.88 2.17
N VAL A 55 1.36 -4.78 2.73
CA VAL A 55 2.07 -3.50 2.74
C VAL A 55 2.20 -2.93 4.13
N THR A 56 3.35 -2.28 4.41
CA THR A 56 3.49 -1.38 5.56
C THR A 56 3.52 0.05 5.07
N LEU A 57 2.61 0.87 5.57
CA LEU A 57 2.56 2.30 5.30
C LEU A 57 3.27 3.04 6.44
N GLN A 58 4.43 3.60 6.13
CA GLN A 58 5.19 4.41 7.07
C GLN A 58 5.03 5.88 6.70
N ILE A 59 4.41 6.65 7.61
CA ILE A 59 4.09 8.06 7.38
C ILE A 59 4.50 8.87 8.59
N ASN A 60 5.30 9.92 8.34
CA ASN A 60 5.63 10.93 9.32
C ASN A 60 5.04 12.28 8.88
N CYS A 61 4.02 12.75 9.57
CA CYS A 61 3.28 13.94 9.16
C CYS A 61 2.81 14.74 10.38
N SER A 62 2.95 16.07 10.32
CA SER A 62 2.50 16.98 11.38
C SER A 62 1.00 16.92 11.61
N ASP A 63 0.22 16.54 10.60
CA ASP A 63 -1.25 16.45 10.67
C ASP A 63 -1.73 15.38 11.67
N PHE A 64 -0.83 14.47 12.06
CA PHE A 64 -1.11 13.47 13.08
C PHE A 64 -1.00 14.01 14.51
N LYS A 65 -0.48 15.22 14.71
CA LYS A 65 -0.30 15.84 16.02
C LYS A 65 -1.65 16.02 16.73
N GLY A 66 -1.74 15.53 17.97
CA GLY A 66 -2.97 15.57 18.77
C GLY A 66 -4.06 14.58 18.34
N LEU A 67 -3.87 13.84 17.24
CA LEU A 67 -4.78 12.75 16.85
C LEU A 67 -4.44 11.47 17.61
N THR A 68 -5.49 10.76 18.07
CA THR A 68 -5.36 9.42 18.61
C THR A 68 -4.92 8.43 17.54
N LEU A 69 -4.31 7.31 17.94
CA LEU A 69 -3.85 6.27 17.01
C LEU A 69 -4.96 5.81 16.05
N ILE A 70 -6.17 5.56 16.57
CA ILE A 70 -7.31 5.13 15.73
C ILE A 70 -7.73 6.21 14.72
N ARG A 71 -7.63 7.51 15.05
CA ARG A 71 -7.93 8.59 14.10
C ARG A 71 -6.87 8.66 13.01
N ARG A 72 -5.59 8.53 13.36
CA ARG A 72 -4.48 8.46 12.38
C ARG A 72 -4.68 7.29 11.42
N HIS A 73 -4.99 6.10 11.95
CA HIS A 73 -5.30 4.93 11.14
C HIS A 73 -6.45 5.21 10.17
N ARG A 74 -7.60 5.69 10.66
CA ARG A 74 -8.76 5.98 9.80
C ARG A 74 -8.44 6.95 8.66
N LEU A 75 -7.66 7.99 8.92
CA LEU A 75 -7.24 8.94 7.88
C LEU A 75 -6.42 8.26 6.79
N VAL A 76 -5.48 7.39 7.16
CA VAL A 76 -4.62 6.70 6.20
C VAL A 76 -5.36 5.55 5.51
N SER A 77 -6.21 4.80 6.23
CA SER A 77 -7.03 3.71 5.69
C SER A 77 -7.94 4.20 4.56
N ALA A 78 -8.59 5.36 4.72
CA ALA A 78 -9.46 5.93 3.71
C ALA A 78 -8.78 6.15 2.34
N VAL A 79 -7.45 6.23 2.29
CA VAL A 79 -6.67 6.39 1.05
C VAL A 79 -6.57 5.09 0.24
N VAL A 80 -6.71 3.96 0.92
CA VAL A 80 -6.43 2.61 0.39
C VAL A 80 -7.60 1.63 0.56
N ASP A 81 -8.71 2.04 1.17
CA ASP A 81 -9.88 1.17 1.42
C ASP A 81 -10.42 0.53 0.14
N ASP A 82 -10.52 1.27 -0.96
CA ASP A 82 -10.95 0.74 -2.28
C ASP A 82 -9.99 -0.33 -2.84
N LEU A 83 -8.70 -0.23 -2.51
CA LEU A 83 -7.69 -1.23 -2.89
C LEU A 83 -7.81 -2.50 -2.05
N VAL A 84 -8.31 -2.39 -0.81
CA VAL A 84 -8.65 -3.54 0.04
C VAL A 84 -9.93 -4.20 -0.46
N GLU A 85 -10.97 -3.41 -0.73
CA GLU A 85 -12.25 -3.90 -1.25
C GLU A 85 -12.10 -4.59 -2.61
N SER A 86 -11.23 -4.09 -3.48
CA SER A 86 -10.89 -4.73 -4.76
C SER A 86 -9.90 -5.90 -4.65
N ASN A 87 -9.56 -6.33 -3.44
CA ASN A 87 -8.61 -7.40 -3.13
C ASN A 87 -7.22 -7.20 -3.76
N ARG A 88 -6.85 -5.95 -4.05
CA ARG A 88 -5.50 -5.58 -4.51
C ARG A 88 -4.52 -5.49 -3.34
N ILE A 89 -5.02 -5.23 -2.14
CA ILE A 89 -4.28 -5.28 -0.89
C ILE A 89 -4.96 -6.31 0.03
N HIS A 90 -4.17 -7.24 0.57
CA HIS A 90 -4.65 -8.27 1.48
C HIS A 90 -4.38 -7.94 2.95
N ALA A 91 -3.27 -7.26 3.25
CA ALA A 91 -2.92 -6.88 4.60
C ALA A 91 -2.20 -5.53 4.64
N ILE A 92 -2.52 -4.72 5.65
CA ILE A 92 -1.91 -3.41 5.87
C ILE A 92 -1.40 -3.30 7.31
N SER A 93 -0.16 -2.89 7.44
CA SER A 93 0.45 -2.44 8.69
C SER A 93 0.69 -0.93 8.61
N TYR A 94 0.57 -0.24 9.74
CA TYR A 94 0.73 1.21 9.81
C TYR A 94 1.81 1.60 10.81
N LEU A 95 2.74 2.45 10.38
CA LEU A 95 3.76 3.08 11.22
C LEU A 95 3.58 4.60 11.10
N LEU A 96 2.75 5.18 11.98
CA LEU A 96 2.29 6.56 11.89
C LEU A 96 2.85 7.42 13.03
N SER A 97 3.66 8.42 12.69
CA SER A 97 4.28 9.34 13.66
C SER A 97 4.06 10.81 13.29
N ASP A 98 4.11 11.68 14.30
CA ASP A 98 4.01 13.14 14.18
C ASP A 98 5.34 13.87 14.50
N LYS A 99 6.45 13.12 14.59
CA LYS A 99 7.76 13.61 15.04
C LYS A 99 8.70 13.87 13.87
#